data_AF-A0A7C6TPD2-F1
#
_entry.id   AF-A0A7C6TPD2-F1
#
_cell.length_a   1.000
_cell.length_b   1.000
_cell.length_c   1.000
_cell.angle_alpha   90.00
_cell.angle_beta   90.00
_cell.angle_gamma   90.00
#
_symmetry.space_group_name_H-M   'P 1'
#
loop_
_entity.id
_entity.type
_entity.pdbx_description
1 polymer ?
#
loop_
_entity_poly.entity_id
_entity_poly.type
_entity_poly.pdbx_seq_one_letter_code
_entity_poly.pdbx_strand_id
1 'polypeptide(L)'
;MNIARTINLKDLKNKYENFTLSKYYNASIFLIICMCYLFAREDIGFLILVIAIISNWILIDDMLPMILPLFGCCIIVLRLYNGWEKLVDFWPLLIWACVALVFHIVYYRKEIKKSKLLLPLLATTVALFLGGVTNISAKDYFSFNSIYYILGLGPLMLIFYFLFRHHLNPNRKYNTFDAIVDIANTIGGIVIVMLVIQYVQNIFLPIKALGDMEKESAAVSKIINTHLQFGNNLSTVLLMVMPFAFYKAKKTKWLNYAYTTLGSLECLAMIFTMSRSGILFSMMFIIFYMIYLFKDNKIRDKFKNILTFTLPLIITLIILIVKRGYWKLIFKIAFNNMSLLQEEALVLLFAVVIIGIGLYAYIDLIHKNPKKRSNILMITEIVIISFIAILVLFWKYLFGALSQLGEARVEMANIAVQNLFKHPLFGTGMGYTGMHDIYKPHGLMLNSYHCVVLQIIGSMGMVGILAYGYAFHKKYELLFKVDDKKFSYFILPIIGLHAMSIINPGIMMPLPYAMFEILILAVAENYLDRKAAKFI
;
A
#
# COMPACT_ATOMS: atom_id res chain seq x y z
N MET A 1 14.34 6.69 54.65
CA MET A 1 13.91 8.00 54.14
C MET A 1 14.00 7.96 52.62
N ASN A 2 12.85 7.88 51.93
CA ASN A 2 12.77 7.72 50.48
C ASN A 2 13.21 9.01 49.79
N ILE A 3 14.31 8.96 49.05
CA ILE A 3 14.71 10.03 48.13
C ILE A 3 13.71 9.99 46.97
N ALA A 4 12.72 10.87 47.00
CA ALA A 4 11.89 11.16 45.84
C ALA A 4 12.81 11.70 44.73
N ARG A 5 13.24 10.82 43.81
CA ARG A 5 13.90 11.25 42.57
C ARG A 5 12.90 12.13 41.82
N THR A 6 13.11 13.44 41.84
CA THR A 6 12.46 14.38 40.93
C THR A 6 12.82 13.96 39.50
N ILE A 7 11.90 13.28 38.81
CA ILE A 7 12.08 12.92 37.40
C ILE A 7 12.02 14.23 36.60
N ASN A 8 13.15 14.66 36.06
CA ASN A 8 13.19 15.81 35.15
C ASN A 8 12.47 15.45 33.84
N LEU A 9 11.67 16.36 33.29
CA LEU A 9 10.97 16.20 32.01
C LEU A 9 11.92 15.78 30.87
N LYS A 10 13.16 16.29 30.89
CA LYS A 10 14.18 15.91 29.90
C LYS A 10 14.57 14.43 29.99
N ASP A 11 14.70 13.90 31.21
CA ASP A 11 15.04 12.48 31.43
C ASP A 11 13.87 11.58 31.05
N LEU A 12 12.64 12.01 31.31
CA LEU A 12 11.43 11.31 30.88
C LEU A 12 11.37 11.22 29.35
N LYS A 13 11.54 12.35 28.65
CA LYS A 13 11.55 12.41 27.18
C LYS A 13 12.63 11.50 26.59
N ASN A 14 13.85 11.54 27.12
CA ASN A 14 14.95 10.68 26.65
C ASN A 14 14.64 9.18 26.83
N LYS A 15 14.10 8.78 28.00
CA LYS A 15 13.71 7.39 28.25
C LYS A 15 12.58 6.95 27.31
N TYR A 16 11.59 7.81 27.10
CA TYR A 16 10.47 7.53 26.20
C TYR A 16 10.94 7.41 24.74
N GLU A 17 11.78 8.32 24.27
CA GLU A 17 12.37 8.25 22.92
C GLU A 17 13.18 6.97 22.74
N ASN A 18 14.03 6.59 23.70
CA ASN A 18 14.80 5.35 23.63
C ASN A 18 13.89 4.11 23.58
N PHE A 19 12.80 4.10 24.34
CA PHE A 19 11.81 3.02 24.28
C PHE A 19 11.14 2.95 22.91
N THR A 20 10.61 4.07 22.41
CA THR A 20 9.87 4.13 21.14
C THR A 20 10.73 3.85 19.90
N LEU A 21 12.04 4.13 19.95
CA LEU A 21 13.00 3.73 18.91
C LEU A 21 13.46 2.26 19.02
N SER A 22 13.08 1.56 20.10
CA SER A 22 13.49 0.17 20.33
C SER A 22 12.59 -0.84 19.61
N LYS A 23 13.10 -2.07 19.44
CA LYS A 23 12.31 -3.20 18.94
C LYS A 23 11.17 -3.60 19.87
N TYR A 24 11.28 -3.30 21.16
CA TYR A 24 10.24 -3.60 22.13
C TYR A 24 8.97 -2.78 21.86
N TYR A 25 9.11 -1.53 21.44
CA TYR A 25 7.96 -0.72 21.05
C TYR A 25 7.20 -1.32 19.87
N ASN A 26 7.91 -1.73 18.81
CA ASN A 26 7.28 -2.41 17.68
C ASN A 26 6.57 -3.71 18.10
N ALA A 27 7.19 -4.50 18.99
CA ALA A 27 6.59 -5.70 19.53
C ALA A 27 5.33 -5.40 20.39
N SER A 28 5.35 -4.33 21.19
CA SER A 28 4.19 -3.90 21.97
C SER A 28 3.02 -3.50 21.07
N ILE A 29 3.27 -2.69 20.04
CA ILE A 29 2.23 -2.28 19.08
C ILE A 29 1.68 -3.49 18.30
N PHE A 30 2.56 -4.40 17.86
CA PHE A 30 2.16 -5.68 17.26
C PHE A 30 1.22 -6.46 18.17
N LEU A 31 1.59 -6.67 19.43
CA LEU A 31 0.79 -7.42 20.39
C LEU A 31 -0.56 -6.74 20.66
N ILE A 32 -0.59 -5.42 20.84
CA ILE A 32 -1.83 -4.65 21.03
C ILE A 32 -2.78 -4.87 19.85
N ILE A 33 -2.30 -4.72 18.61
CA ILE A 33 -3.11 -4.90 17.41
C ILE A 33 -3.62 -6.34 17.33
N CYS A 34 -2.73 -7.33 17.47
CA CYS A 34 -3.10 -8.74 17.39
C CYS A 34 -4.12 -9.15 18.47
N MET A 35 -3.96 -8.67 19.71
CA MET A 35 -4.89 -8.97 20.80
C MET A 35 -6.24 -8.30 20.59
N CYS A 36 -6.28 -7.02 20.22
CA CYS A 36 -7.52 -6.32 19.92
C CYS A 36 -8.25 -6.99 18.73
N TYR A 37 -7.49 -7.43 17.72
CA TYR A 37 -8.05 -8.17 16.59
C TYR A 37 -8.54 -9.57 17.02
N LEU A 38 -7.85 -10.27 17.91
CA LEU A 38 -8.30 -11.57 18.41
C LEU A 38 -9.65 -11.49 19.15
N PHE A 39 -9.84 -10.45 19.97
CA PHE A 39 -11.05 -10.26 20.77
C PHE A 39 -12.14 -9.44 20.07
N ALA A 40 -11.99 -9.11 18.78
CA ALA A 40 -12.91 -8.24 18.03
C ALA A 40 -13.18 -6.89 18.75
N ARG A 41 -12.10 -6.30 19.29
CA ARG A 41 -12.06 -4.98 19.96
C ARG A 41 -11.19 -3.99 19.19
N GLU A 42 -11.43 -3.87 17.89
CA GLU A 42 -10.73 -2.93 17.00
C GLU A 42 -10.96 -1.47 17.39
N ASP A 43 -12.11 -1.17 17.99
CA ASP A 43 -12.46 0.11 18.62
C ASP A 43 -11.42 0.52 19.68
N ILE A 44 -11.15 -0.37 20.64
CA ILE A 44 -10.15 -0.16 21.69
C ILE A 44 -8.75 -0.08 21.09
N GLY A 45 -8.43 -0.97 20.17
CA GLY A 45 -7.12 -0.97 19.52
C GLY A 45 -6.87 0.34 18.76
N PHE A 46 -7.86 0.85 18.03
CA PHE A 46 -7.78 2.15 17.36
C PHE A 46 -7.54 3.29 18.35
N LEU A 47 -8.29 3.33 19.46
CA LEU A 47 -8.11 4.31 20.54
C LEU A 47 -6.67 4.30 21.10
N ILE A 48 -6.16 3.13 21.46
CA ILE A 48 -4.79 2.98 22.02
C ILE A 48 -3.74 3.49 21.02
N LEU A 49 -3.90 3.18 19.73
CA LEU A 49 -2.97 3.62 18.69
C LEU A 49 -3.03 5.14 18.47
N VAL A 50 -4.22 5.75 18.49
CA VAL A 50 -4.36 7.21 18.40
C VAL A 50 -3.72 7.90 19.60
N ILE A 51 -3.89 7.38 20.82
CA ILE A 51 -3.21 7.87 22.02
C ILE A 51 -1.69 7.76 21.87
N ALA A 52 -1.18 6.65 21.32
CA ALA A 52 0.24 6.48 21.04
C ALA A 52 0.75 7.51 20.02
N ILE A 53 -0.01 7.81 18.96
CA ILE A 53 0.32 8.84 17.96
C ILE A 53 0.40 10.23 18.62
N ILE A 54 -0.63 10.61 19.39
CA ILE A 54 -0.69 11.89 20.11
C ILE A 54 0.50 12.02 21.07
N SER A 55 0.77 10.97 21.85
CA SER A 55 1.88 10.94 22.81
C SER A 55 3.22 11.11 22.11
N ASN A 56 3.43 10.42 20.99
CA ASN A 56 4.62 10.56 20.17
C ASN A 56 4.77 11.99 19.64
N TRP A 57 3.70 12.63 19.15
CA TRP A 57 3.77 13.99 18.59
C TRP A 57 4.17 15.03 19.64
N ILE A 58 3.73 14.84 20.88
CA ILE A 58 4.06 15.74 21.99
C ILE A 58 5.47 15.49 22.52
N LEU A 59 5.84 14.23 22.74
CA LEU A 59 7.03 13.88 23.52
C LEU A 59 8.30 13.73 22.70
N ILE A 60 8.18 13.43 21.40
CA ILE A 60 9.30 13.06 20.54
C ILE A 60 9.34 13.97 19.32
N ASP A 61 10.56 14.37 18.94
CA ASP A 61 10.88 15.14 17.75
C ASP A 61 10.93 14.25 16.48
N ASP A 62 11.41 13.02 16.62
CA ASP A 62 11.50 12.06 15.53
C ASP A 62 10.14 11.50 15.08
N MET A 63 9.92 11.45 13.77
CA MET A 63 8.70 10.90 13.17
C MET A 63 8.66 9.36 13.10
N LEU A 64 9.80 8.67 13.22
CA LEU A 64 9.84 7.21 13.04
C LEU A 64 8.87 6.45 13.97
N PRO A 65 8.81 6.74 15.30
CA PRO A 65 7.88 6.08 16.21
C PRO A 65 6.40 6.14 15.83
N MET A 66 5.97 7.10 15.02
CA MET A 66 4.57 7.27 14.64
C MET A 66 4.14 6.38 13.49
N ILE A 67 5.10 5.93 12.66
CA ILE A 67 4.80 5.22 11.43
C ILE A 67 4.02 3.94 11.73
N LEU A 68 4.52 3.09 12.63
CA LEU A 68 3.85 1.83 12.95
C LEU A 68 2.45 2.03 13.56
N PRO A 69 2.25 2.91 14.57
CA PRO A 69 0.90 3.25 15.04
C PRO A 69 -0.04 3.78 13.96
N LEU A 70 0.41 4.68 13.08
CA LEU A 70 -0.40 5.22 11.98
C LEU A 70 -0.85 4.11 11.02
N PHE A 71 0.07 3.22 10.61
CA PHE A 71 -0.27 2.05 9.81
C PHE A 71 -1.22 1.11 10.57
N GLY A 72 -0.97 0.90 11.86
CA GLY A 72 -1.82 0.11 12.74
C GLY A 72 -3.26 0.60 12.76
N CYS A 73 -3.48 1.91 12.89
CA CYS A 73 -4.82 2.52 12.83
C CYS A 73 -5.52 2.21 11.51
N CYS A 74 -4.80 2.25 10.39
CA CYS A 74 -5.37 1.98 9.07
C CYS A 74 -5.69 0.50 8.85
N ILE A 75 -4.88 -0.39 9.43
CA ILE A 75 -5.01 -1.83 9.25
C ILE A 75 -6.08 -2.41 10.18
N ILE A 76 -6.12 -1.98 11.44
CA ILE A 76 -7.04 -2.54 12.44
C ILE A 76 -8.51 -2.28 12.09
N VAL A 77 -8.80 -1.14 11.45
CA VAL A 77 -10.16 -0.75 11.04
C VAL A 77 -10.64 -1.48 9.79
N LEU A 78 -9.80 -2.26 9.11
CA LEU A 78 -10.21 -2.98 7.88
C LEU A 78 -11.35 -3.96 8.11
N ARG A 79 -11.47 -4.55 9.32
CA ARG A 79 -12.61 -5.42 9.67
C ARG A 79 -13.86 -4.65 10.08
N LEU A 80 -13.74 -3.37 10.43
CA LEU A 80 -14.86 -2.46 10.70
C LEU A 80 -15.50 -1.90 9.41
N TYR A 81 -15.29 -2.57 8.27
CA TYR A 81 -15.77 -2.14 6.96
C TYR A 81 -17.27 -1.80 6.94
N ASN A 82 -18.10 -2.59 7.63
CA ASN A 82 -19.56 -2.38 7.75
C ASN A 82 -19.97 -1.77 9.11
N GLY A 83 -19.02 -1.29 9.91
CA GLY A 83 -19.24 -0.85 11.29
C GLY A 83 -18.49 0.43 11.66
N TRP A 84 -18.22 1.28 10.67
CA TRP A 84 -17.49 2.55 10.83
C TRP A 84 -18.14 3.48 11.86
N GLU A 85 -19.45 3.36 12.08
CA GLU A 85 -20.20 4.09 13.10
C GLU A 85 -19.62 3.90 14.51
N LYS A 86 -19.01 2.74 14.79
CA LYS A 86 -18.32 2.48 16.08
C LYS A 86 -17.12 3.40 16.32
N LEU A 87 -16.62 4.07 15.29
CA LEU A 87 -15.50 5.01 15.39
C LEU A 87 -15.98 6.47 15.45
N VAL A 88 -17.26 6.74 15.21
CA VAL A 88 -17.80 8.11 15.19
C VAL A 88 -17.63 8.77 16.55
N ASP A 89 -17.86 8.04 17.64
CA ASP A 89 -17.71 8.56 19.00
C ASP A 89 -16.27 9.00 19.33
N PHE A 90 -15.28 8.54 18.55
CA PHE A 90 -13.88 8.92 18.69
C PHE A 90 -13.49 10.19 17.92
N TRP A 91 -14.42 10.85 17.23
CA TRP A 91 -14.13 12.08 16.48
C TRP A 91 -13.45 13.19 17.32
N PRO A 92 -13.68 13.37 18.65
CA PRO A 92 -12.98 14.38 19.43
C PRO A 92 -11.47 14.11 19.53
N LEU A 93 -11.04 12.84 19.40
CA LEU A 93 -9.61 12.50 19.38
C LEU A 93 -8.91 13.02 18.12
N LEU A 94 -9.64 13.20 17.02
CA LEU A 94 -9.06 13.83 15.83
C LEU A 94 -8.69 15.29 16.12
N ILE A 95 -9.45 16.00 16.94
CA ILE A 95 -9.11 17.37 17.38
C ILE A 95 -7.80 17.33 18.17
N TRP A 96 -7.68 16.44 19.15
CA TRP A 96 -6.47 16.29 19.94
C TRP A 96 -5.27 15.85 19.11
N ALA A 97 -5.47 14.97 18.14
CA ALA A 97 -4.47 14.58 17.15
C ALA A 97 -4.00 15.79 16.32
N CYS A 98 -4.91 16.63 15.83
CA CYS A 98 -4.58 17.86 15.12
C CYS A 98 -3.82 18.86 16.01
N VAL A 99 -4.26 19.07 17.25
CA VAL A 99 -3.57 19.96 18.21
C VAL A 99 -2.16 19.45 18.51
N ALA A 100 -2.00 18.15 18.74
CA ALA A 100 -0.70 17.53 18.99
C ALA A 100 0.23 17.64 17.76
N LEU A 101 -0.30 17.47 16.55
CA LEU A 101 0.45 17.66 15.32
C LEU A 101 0.90 19.11 15.12
N VAL A 102 0.01 20.08 15.35
CA VAL A 102 0.36 21.51 15.30
C VAL A 102 1.42 21.83 16.34
N PHE A 103 1.26 21.34 17.57
CA PHE A 103 2.27 21.44 18.62
C PHE A 103 3.60 20.86 18.15
N HIS A 104 3.62 19.67 17.55
CA HIS A 104 4.84 19.04 17.07
C HIS A 104 5.58 19.91 16.04
N ILE A 105 4.86 20.44 15.05
CA ILE A 105 5.43 21.30 14.00
C ILE A 105 5.98 22.60 14.59
N VAL A 106 5.29 23.21 15.55
CA VAL A 106 5.69 24.49 16.16
C VAL A 106 6.82 24.31 17.18
N TYR A 107 6.69 23.34 18.09
CA TYR A 107 7.63 23.13 19.18
C TYR A 107 8.94 22.50 18.70
N TYR A 108 8.88 21.51 17.81
CA TYR A 108 10.06 20.85 17.23
C TYR A 108 10.47 21.44 15.89
N ARG A 109 10.19 22.73 15.67
CA ARG A 109 10.44 23.43 14.40
C ARG A 109 11.84 23.12 13.85
N LYS A 110 11.87 22.69 12.59
CA LYS A 110 13.11 22.37 11.85
C LYS A 110 13.42 23.40 10.78
N GLU A 111 14.70 23.48 10.43
CA GLU A 111 15.14 24.18 9.24
C GLU A 111 14.59 23.49 7.97
N ILE A 112 14.01 24.29 7.08
CA ILE A 112 13.38 23.79 5.86
C ILE A 112 14.48 23.48 4.85
N LYS A 113 14.63 22.19 4.55
CA LYS A 113 15.50 21.68 3.50
C LYS A 113 14.85 21.88 2.12
N LYS A 114 15.67 22.02 1.07
CA LYS A 114 15.17 22.08 -0.32
C LYS A 114 14.42 20.80 -0.68
N SER A 115 13.18 20.93 -1.13
CA SER A 115 12.28 19.78 -1.38
C SER A 115 11.96 19.63 -2.86
N LYS A 116 12.37 18.51 -3.46
CA LYS A 116 12.18 18.20 -4.89
C LYS A 116 10.74 17.81 -5.23
N LEU A 117 10.01 17.24 -4.27
CA LEU A 117 8.63 16.78 -4.48
C LEU A 117 7.58 17.78 -3.99
N LEU A 118 7.97 18.93 -3.44
CA LEU A 118 7.02 19.93 -2.96
C LEU A 118 6.11 20.45 -4.08
N LEU A 119 6.69 20.92 -5.20
CA LEU A 119 5.92 21.44 -6.33
C LEU A 119 5.03 20.37 -6.98
N PRO A 120 5.51 19.13 -7.25
CA PRO A 120 4.62 18.10 -7.77
C PRO A 120 3.46 17.74 -6.85
N LEU A 121 3.68 17.67 -5.54
CA LEU A 121 2.60 17.40 -4.57
C LEU A 121 1.64 18.57 -4.42
N LEU A 122 2.11 19.82 -4.56
CA LEU A 122 1.25 21.00 -4.65
C LEU A 122 0.39 20.97 -5.91
N ALA A 123 0.98 20.59 -7.06
CA ALA A 123 0.23 20.46 -8.31
C ALA A 123 -0.90 19.43 -8.19
N THR A 124 -0.65 18.25 -7.61
CA THR A 124 -1.70 17.24 -7.37
C THR A 124 -2.74 17.73 -6.37
N THR A 125 -2.33 18.48 -5.34
CA THR A 125 -3.26 19.10 -4.38
C THR A 125 -4.19 20.08 -5.08
N VAL A 126 -3.65 20.98 -5.90
CA VAL A 126 -4.45 21.94 -6.67
C VAL A 126 -5.40 21.20 -7.62
N ALA A 127 -4.94 20.17 -8.31
CA ALA A 127 -5.77 19.37 -9.20
C ALA A 127 -6.95 18.69 -8.47
N LEU A 128 -6.74 18.19 -7.24
CA LEU A 128 -7.79 17.62 -6.41
C LEU A 128 -8.85 18.65 -6.03
N PHE A 129 -8.44 19.87 -5.64
CA PHE A 129 -9.38 20.95 -5.31
C PHE A 129 -10.14 21.45 -6.54
N LEU A 130 -9.47 21.54 -7.69
CA LEU A 130 -10.09 21.97 -8.94
C LEU A 130 -10.95 20.87 -9.59
N GLY A 131 -10.81 19.62 -9.16
CA GLY A 131 -11.59 18.49 -9.68
C GLY A 131 -13.09 18.72 -9.57
N GLY A 132 -13.78 18.70 -10.70
CA GLY A 132 -15.23 18.92 -10.79
C GLY A 132 -15.67 20.38 -10.79
N VAL A 133 -14.76 21.35 -10.68
CA VAL A 133 -15.11 22.77 -10.80
C VAL A 133 -15.87 23.00 -12.12
N THR A 134 -17.00 23.71 -12.04
CA THR A 134 -18.01 23.94 -13.08
C THR A 134 -18.98 22.79 -13.40
N ASN A 135 -18.88 21.61 -12.76
CA ASN A 135 -19.78 20.49 -13.04
C ASN A 135 -20.35 19.81 -11.80
N ILE A 136 -19.54 19.60 -10.76
CA ILE A 136 -19.97 18.92 -9.53
C ILE A 136 -20.92 19.81 -8.72
N SER A 137 -21.97 19.21 -8.15
CA SER A 137 -22.86 19.93 -7.25
C SER A 137 -22.13 20.32 -5.96
N ALA A 138 -22.52 21.44 -5.33
CA ALA A 138 -21.95 21.83 -4.04
C ALA A 138 -22.16 20.73 -2.97
N LYS A 139 -23.31 20.06 -2.99
CA LYS A 139 -23.63 18.95 -2.08
C LYS A 139 -22.64 17.79 -2.22
N ASP A 140 -22.33 17.40 -3.45
CA ASP A 140 -21.40 16.28 -3.71
C ASP A 140 -19.95 16.67 -3.43
N TYR A 141 -19.57 17.90 -3.77
CA TYR A 141 -18.22 18.43 -3.50
C TYR A 141 -17.90 18.51 -2.00
N PHE A 142 -18.84 19.02 -1.20
CA PHE A 142 -18.71 19.12 0.26
C PHE A 142 -19.20 17.88 1.00
N SER A 143 -19.45 16.78 0.30
CA SER A 143 -19.72 15.51 0.97
C SER A 143 -18.50 15.04 1.77
N PHE A 144 -18.74 14.32 2.87
CA PHE A 144 -17.66 13.83 3.73
C PHE A 144 -16.62 13.03 2.95
N ASN A 145 -17.05 12.11 2.07
CA ASN A 145 -16.14 11.29 1.27
C ASN A 145 -15.30 12.17 0.33
N SER A 146 -15.92 13.11 -0.39
CA SER A 146 -15.19 14.04 -1.26
C SER A 146 -14.12 14.82 -0.48
N ILE A 147 -14.49 15.42 0.66
CA ILE A 147 -13.57 16.16 1.53
C ILE A 147 -12.45 15.25 2.04
N TYR A 148 -12.76 14.03 2.49
CA TYR A 148 -11.79 13.05 2.95
C TYR A 148 -10.72 12.75 1.88
N TYR A 149 -11.14 12.53 0.62
CA TYR A 149 -10.19 12.25 -0.46
C TYR A 149 -9.42 13.50 -0.93
N ILE A 150 -10.07 14.66 -1.05
CA ILE A 150 -9.40 15.91 -1.43
C ILE A 150 -8.36 16.30 -0.38
N LEU A 151 -8.75 16.34 0.90
CA LEU A 151 -7.84 16.69 2.00
C LEU A 151 -6.79 15.61 2.24
N GLY A 152 -7.21 14.34 2.16
CA GLY A 152 -6.35 13.19 2.42
C GLY A 152 -5.27 12.98 1.36
N LEU A 153 -5.60 13.10 0.08
CA LEU A 153 -4.63 12.92 -1.01
C LEU A 153 -3.83 14.19 -1.32
N GLY A 154 -4.36 15.37 -0.99
CA GLY A 154 -3.70 16.66 -1.24
C GLY A 154 -2.94 17.18 -0.02
N PRO A 155 -3.52 18.12 0.77
CA PRO A 155 -2.87 18.74 1.92
C PRO A 155 -2.24 17.76 2.91
N LEU A 156 -2.90 16.65 3.24
CA LEU A 156 -2.38 15.68 4.20
C LEU A 156 -1.11 14.98 3.68
N MET A 157 -1.03 14.67 2.38
CA MET A 157 0.20 14.12 1.79
C MET A 157 1.35 15.13 1.78
N LEU A 158 1.06 16.42 1.59
CA LEU A 158 2.05 17.49 1.76
C LEU A 158 2.56 17.59 3.20
N ILE A 159 1.66 17.49 4.17
CA ILE A 159 2.02 17.46 5.60
C ILE A 159 2.90 16.25 5.91
N PHE A 160 2.51 15.04 5.50
CA PHE A 160 3.33 13.85 5.71
C PHE A 160 4.70 13.95 5.02
N TYR A 161 4.74 14.46 3.78
CA TYR A 161 6.00 14.68 3.09
C TYR A 161 6.90 15.64 3.86
N PHE A 162 6.34 16.77 4.34
CA PHE A 162 7.06 17.72 5.17
C PHE A 162 7.61 17.07 6.46
N LEU A 163 6.75 16.36 7.20
CA LEU A 163 7.14 15.67 8.43
C LEU A 163 8.26 14.66 8.18
N PHE A 164 8.12 13.77 7.19
CA PHE A 164 9.16 12.77 6.89
C PHE A 164 10.44 13.40 6.32
N ARG A 165 10.34 14.51 5.60
CA ARG A 165 11.50 15.20 5.03
C ARG A 165 12.34 15.90 6.09
N HIS A 166 11.69 16.52 7.07
CA HIS A 166 12.35 17.41 8.03
C HIS A 166 12.54 16.79 9.41
N HIS A 167 11.62 15.95 9.88
CA HIS A 167 11.59 15.39 11.24
C HIS A 167 11.95 13.89 11.32
N LEU A 168 12.21 13.21 10.19
CA LEU A 168 12.64 11.81 10.24
C LEU A 168 14.14 11.69 10.55
N ASN A 169 14.47 11.00 11.65
CA ASN A 169 15.85 10.79 12.11
C ASN A 169 16.69 12.09 12.19
N PRO A 170 16.21 13.13 12.91
CA PRO A 170 16.83 14.45 12.91
C PRO A 170 18.23 14.40 13.55
N ASN A 171 18.38 13.59 14.60
CA ASN A 171 19.61 13.45 15.38
C ASN A 171 20.49 12.26 14.94
N ARG A 172 20.16 11.59 13.83
CA ARG A 172 20.94 10.47 13.25
C ARG A 172 21.21 9.32 14.23
N LYS A 173 20.26 9.02 15.12
CA LYS A 173 20.41 8.02 16.19
C LYS A 173 20.40 6.57 15.69
N TYR A 174 19.84 6.33 14.50
CA TYR A 174 19.69 4.99 13.92
C TYR A 174 19.86 4.99 12.41
N ASN A 175 19.94 3.80 11.82
CA ASN A 175 19.88 3.65 10.37
C ASN A 175 18.41 3.67 9.91
N THR A 176 18.01 4.75 9.21
CA THR A 176 16.62 4.95 8.76
C THR A 176 16.10 3.80 7.89
N PHE A 177 16.96 3.26 7.00
CA PHE A 177 16.58 2.14 6.14
C PHE A 177 16.19 0.93 6.99
N ASP A 178 17.07 0.56 7.93
CA ASP A 178 16.86 -0.62 8.77
C ASP A 178 15.65 -0.45 9.69
N ALA A 179 15.42 0.76 10.22
CA ALA A 179 14.27 1.01 11.07
C ALA A 179 12.93 0.86 10.31
N ILE A 180 12.84 1.34 9.07
CA ILE A 180 11.64 1.19 8.25
C ILE A 180 11.44 -0.28 7.83
N VAL A 181 12.51 -0.99 7.49
CA VAL A 181 12.47 -2.44 7.25
C VAL A 181 11.90 -3.17 8.47
N ASP A 182 12.32 -2.80 9.68
CA ASP A 182 11.85 -3.41 10.92
C ASP A 182 10.35 -3.17 11.11
N ILE A 183 9.87 -1.93 10.88
CA ILE A 183 8.45 -1.58 10.92
C ILE A 183 7.65 -2.34 9.85
N ALA A 184 8.14 -2.41 8.62
CA ALA A 184 7.45 -3.09 7.52
C ALA A 184 7.31 -4.60 7.79
N ASN A 185 8.35 -5.25 8.30
CA ASN A 185 8.27 -6.65 8.73
C ASN A 185 7.28 -6.87 9.87
N THR A 186 7.17 -5.91 10.80
CA THR A 186 6.13 -5.96 11.84
C THR A 186 4.73 -5.86 11.24
N ILE A 187 4.52 -4.97 10.26
CA ILE A 187 3.25 -4.83 9.54
C ILE A 187 2.90 -6.13 8.79
N GLY A 188 3.85 -6.75 8.09
CA GLY A 188 3.62 -8.02 7.40
C GLY A 188 3.21 -9.14 8.36
N GLY A 189 3.87 -9.22 9.52
CA GLY A 189 3.47 -10.12 10.61
C GLY A 189 2.05 -9.86 11.13
N ILE A 190 1.66 -8.59 11.31
CA ILE A 190 0.28 -8.22 11.70
C ILE A 190 -0.72 -8.75 10.70
N VAL A 191 -0.49 -8.53 9.40
CA VAL A 191 -1.40 -8.99 8.34
C VAL A 191 -1.55 -10.51 8.32
N ILE A 192 -0.46 -11.26 8.51
CA ILE A 192 -0.52 -12.73 8.64
C ILE A 192 -1.43 -13.13 9.80
N VAL A 193 -1.22 -12.57 10.99
CA VAL A 193 -2.02 -12.91 12.19
C VAL A 193 -3.48 -12.54 11.99
N MET A 194 -3.77 -11.38 11.41
CA MET A 194 -5.14 -10.96 11.11
C MET A 194 -5.85 -11.93 10.16
N LEU A 195 -5.17 -12.38 9.10
CA LEU A 195 -5.71 -13.38 8.19
C LEU A 195 -5.99 -14.69 8.91
N VAL A 196 -5.03 -15.19 9.71
CA VAL A 196 -5.24 -16.41 10.50
C VAL A 196 -6.47 -16.27 11.39
N ILE A 197 -6.59 -15.19 12.16
CA ILE A 197 -7.74 -14.94 13.03
C ILE A 197 -9.03 -14.89 12.22
N GLN A 198 -9.04 -14.19 11.09
CA GLN A 198 -10.22 -14.05 10.22
C GLN A 198 -10.70 -15.41 9.71
N TYR A 199 -9.79 -16.26 9.23
CA TYR A 199 -10.14 -17.60 8.76
C TYR A 199 -10.57 -18.49 9.94
N VAL A 200 -9.88 -18.46 11.08
CA VAL A 200 -10.26 -19.23 12.27
C VAL A 200 -11.68 -18.89 12.74
N GLN A 201 -11.98 -17.60 12.87
CA GLN A 201 -13.26 -17.13 13.39
C GLN A 201 -14.43 -17.32 12.42
N ASN A 202 -14.24 -17.08 11.12
CA ASN A 202 -15.36 -17.08 10.16
C ASN A 202 -15.55 -18.42 9.45
N ILE A 203 -14.53 -19.26 9.42
CA ILE A 203 -14.55 -20.54 8.69
C ILE A 203 -14.42 -21.69 9.69
N PHE A 204 -13.32 -21.80 10.43
CA PHE A 204 -13.02 -23.01 11.20
C PHE A 204 -13.97 -23.23 12.39
N LEU A 205 -14.22 -22.20 13.21
CA LEU A 205 -15.11 -22.32 14.38
C LEU A 205 -16.56 -22.63 13.97
N PRO A 206 -17.16 -21.94 12.97
CA PRO A 206 -18.51 -22.28 12.51
C PRO A 206 -18.62 -23.69 11.92
N ILE A 207 -17.59 -24.18 11.20
CA ILE A 207 -17.59 -25.54 10.65
C ILE A 207 -17.54 -26.59 11.76
N LYS A 208 -16.72 -26.35 12.81
CA LYS A 208 -16.61 -27.27 13.95
C LYS A 208 -17.94 -27.39 14.73
N ALA A 209 -18.79 -26.37 14.68
CA ALA A 209 -20.10 -26.34 15.32
C ALA A 209 -21.21 -27.07 14.54
N LEU A 210 -20.96 -27.54 13.31
CA LEU A 210 -21.90 -28.33 12.50
C LEU A 210 -21.89 -29.82 12.86
N GLY A 211 -22.98 -30.55 12.64
CA GLY A 211 -23.09 -32.01 12.81
C GLY A 211 -22.45 -32.81 11.67
N ASP A 212 -22.08 -34.08 11.89
CA ASP A 212 -21.21 -34.87 11.01
C ASP A 212 -21.68 -35.03 9.54
N MET A 213 -22.98 -35.07 9.27
CA MET A 213 -23.52 -35.22 7.90
C MET A 213 -23.64 -33.91 7.10
N GLU A 214 -23.60 -32.74 7.77
CA GLU A 214 -23.64 -31.42 7.10
C GLU A 214 -22.24 -30.83 6.85
N LYS A 215 -21.20 -31.40 7.49
CA LYS A 215 -19.84 -30.84 7.50
C LYS A 215 -19.22 -30.72 6.11
N GLU A 216 -19.40 -31.67 5.19
CA GLU A 216 -18.62 -31.68 3.94
C GLU A 216 -19.18 -30.73 2.87
N SER A 217 -20.49 -30.77 2.59
CA SER A 217 -21.11 -29.87 1.61
C SER A 217 -21.26 -28.43 2.11
N ALA A 218 -21.58 -28.22 3.40
CA ALA A 218 -21.74 -26.87 3.94
C ALA A 218 -20.40 -26.17 4.22
N ALA A 219 -19.37 -26.89 4.69
CA ALA A 219 -18.05 -26.29 4.90
C ALA A 219 -17.44 -25.79 3.60
N VAL A 220 -17.53 -26.59 2.53
CA VAL A 220 -16.89 -26.22 1.27
C VAL A 220 -17.65 -25.07 0.60
N SER A 221 -18.99 -25.09 0.61
CA SER A 221 -19.80 -23.93 0.17
C SER A 221 -19.50 -22.65 0.98
N LYS A 222 -19.37 -22.75 2.31
CA LYS A 222 -19.10 -21.60 3.17
C LYS A 222 -17.67 -21.08 2.99
N ILE A 223 -16.65 -21.94 2.88
CA ILE A 223 -15.26 -21.56 2.58
C ILE A 223 -15.17 -20.82 1.26
N ILE A 224 -15.83 -21.35 0.23
CA ILE A 224 -15.83 -20.78 -1.12
C ILE A 224 -16.58 -19.46 -1.20
N ASN A 225 -17.71 -19.34 -0.51
CA ASN A 225 -18.55 -18.14 -0.56
C ASN A 225 -18.15 -17.08 0.48
N THR A 226 -17.18 -17.37 1.36
CA THR A 226 -16.65 -16.36 2.28
C THR A 226 -15.74 -15.40 1.51
N HIS A 227 -16.35 -14.40 0.88
CA HIS A 227 -15.61 -13.30 0.28
C HIS A 227 -14.98 -12.46 1.40
N LEU A 228 -13.64 -12.42 1.46
CA LEU A 228 -12.93 -11.52 2.36
C LEU A 228 -13.08 -10.08 1.87
N GLN A 229 -14.03 -9.33 2.45
CA GLN A 229 -14.43 -7.99 2.01
C GLN A 229 -13.25 -7.01 1.85
N PHE A 230 -12.22 -7.13 2.69
CA PHE A 230 -11.02 -6.29 2.68
C PHE A 230 -9.76 -7.02 2.13
N GLY A 231 -9.93 -8.11 1.39
CA GLY A 231 -8.83 -8.90 0.82
C GLY A 231 -7.92 -8.09 -0.10
N ASN A 232 -8.50 -7.25 -0.96
CA ASN A 232 -7.74 -6.33 -1.81
C ASN A 232 -6.88 -5.35 -0.99
N ASN A 233 -7.41 -4.88 0.14
CA ASN A 233 -6.68 -3.96 1.01
C ASN A 233 -5.48 -4.65 1.67
N LEU A 234 -5.66 -5.85 2.21
CA LEU A 234 -4.56 -6.63 2.78
C LEU A 234 -3.51 -7.02 1.73
N SER A 235 -3.95 -7.37 0.53
CA SER A 235 -3.04 -7.69 -0.57
C SER A 235 -2.16 -6.49 -0.93
N THR A 236 -2.72 -5.28 -0.92
CA THR A 236 -1.97 -4.04 -1.16
C THR A 236 -0.95 -3.80 -0.05
N VAL A 237 -1.33 -4.00 1.23
CA VAL A 237 -0.39 -3.91 2.36
C VAL A 237 0.75 -4.91 2.22
N LEU A 238 0.45 -6.17 1.90
CA LEU A 238 1.45 -7.21 1.70
C LEU A 238 2.42 -6.87 0.57
N LEU A 239 1.93 -6.36 -0.57
CA LEU A 239 2.80 -5.91 -1.67
C LEU A 239 3.75 -4.78 -1.23
N MET A 240 3.30 -3.89 -0.34
CA MET A 240 4.15 -2.81 0.18
C MET A 240 5.24 -3.32 1.12
N VAL A 241 5.02 -4.39 1.89
CA VAL A 241 5.94 -4.78 2.98
C VAL A 241 6.78 -6.04 2.70
N MET A 242 6.28 -6.94 1.85
CA MET A 242 6.90 -8.25 1.58
C MET A 242 8.36 -8.19 1.12
N PRO A 243 8.80 -7.24 0.28
CA PRO A 243 10.21 -7.17 -0.13
C PRO A 243 11.18 -6.97 1.05
N PHE A 244 10.74 -6.41 2.18
CA PHE A 244 11.62 -6.12 3.31
C PHE A 244 11.96 -7.34 4.18
N ALA A 245 11.13 -8.37 4.20
CA ALA A 245 11.45 -9.64 4.87
C ALA A 245 12.66 -10.29 4.20
N PHE A 246 12.61 -10.34 2.88
CA PHE A 246 13.68 -10.86 2.03
C PHE A 246 14.97 -10.03 2.09
N TYR A 247 14.87 -8.70 2.19
CA TYR A 247 16.03 -7.85 2.48
C TYR A 247 16.72 -8.25 3.80
N LYS A 248 15.94 -8.43 4.86
CA LYS A 248 16.47 -8.71 6.20
C LYS A 248 17.01 -10.14 6.33
N ALA A 249 16.41 -11.08 5.60
CA ALA A 249 16.93 -12.43 5.42
C ALA A 249 18.35 -12.42 4.84
N LYS A 250 18.62 -11.56 3.84
CA LYS A 250 19.96 -11.40 3.26
C LYS A 250 20.97 -10.75 4.23
N LYS A 251 20.53 -9.75 5.00
CA LYS A 251 21.42 -8.96 5.85
C LYS A 251 21.87 -9.71 7.12
N THR A 252 21.03 -10.60 7.64
CA THR A 252 21.25 -11.25 8.94
C THR A 252 21.90 -12.64 8.79
N LYS A 253 22.75 -13.05 9.75
CA LYS A 253 23.44 -14.34 9.68
C LYS A 253 22.54 -15.51 10.10
N TRP A 254 22.16 -15.57 11.38
CA TRP A 254 21.38 -16.68 11.95
C TRP A 254 19.86 -16.45 11.86
N LEU A 255 19.44 -15.18 11.89
CA LEU A 255 18.03 -14.78 11.72
C LEU A 255 17.57 -14.84 10.26
N ASN A 256 18.46 -15.22 9.33
CA ASN A 256 18.10 -15.36 7.92
C ASN A 256 16.92 -16.32 7.73
N TYR A 257 16.90 -17.44 8.48
CA TYR A 257 15.81 -18.41 8.46
C TYR A 257 14.50 -17.79 8.92
N ALA A 258 14.50 -17.04 10.03
CA ALA A 258 13.30 -16.40 10.56
C ALA A 258 12.68 -15.41 9.55
N TYR A 259 13.49 -14.57 8.92
CA TYR A 259 13.01 -13.60 7.91
C TYR A 259 12.64 -14.24 6.57
N THR A 260 13.29 -15.34 6.20
CA THR A 260 12.89 -16.13 5.02
C THR A 260 11.53 -16.79 5.25
N THR A 261 11.31 -17.35 6.44
CA THR A 261 10.02 -17.90 6.85
C THR A 261 8.96 -16.81 6.87
N LEU A 262 9.25 -15.63 7.43
CA LEU A 262 8.32 -14.49 7.41
C LEU A 262 7.91 -14.13 5.97
N GLY A 263 8.87 -13.91 5.08
CA GLY A 263 8.57 -13.58 3.68
C GLY A 263 7.79 -14.68 2.96
N SER A 264 8.07 -15.96 3.27
CA SER A 264 7.31 -17.10 2.75
C SER A 264 5.87 -17.12 3.26
N LEU A 265 5.66 -16.82 4.55
CA LEU A 265 4.35 -16.70 5.15
C LEU A 265 3.57 -15.51 4.58
N GLU A 266 4.24 -14.39 4.26
CA GLU A 266 3.61 -13.24 3.58
C GLU A 266 3.17 -13.60 2.16
N CYS A 267 3.98 -14.37 1.43
CA CYS A 267 3.61 -14.90 0.11
C CYS A 267 2.40 -15.85 0.22
N LEU A 268 2.38 -16.72 1.22
CA LEU A 268 1.24 -17.60 1.48
C LEU A 268 0.00 -16.81 1.87
N ALA A 269 0.15 -15.82 2.74
CA ALA A 269 -0.91 -14.91 3.16
C ALA A 269 -1.53 -14.17 1.98
N MET A 270 -0.74 -13.81 0.96
CA MET A 270 -1.25 -13.22 -0.29
C MET A 270 -2.33 -14.10 -0.94
N ILE A 271 -2.14 -15.41 -0.99
CA ILE A 271 -3.12 -16.35 -1.55
C ILE A 271 -4.41 -16.30 -0.74
N PHE A 272 -4.29 -16.28 0.59
CA PHE A 272 -5.43 -16.19 1.50
C PHE A 272 -6.13 -14.83 1.49
N THR A 273 -5.57 -13.80 0.85
CA THR A 273 -6.31 -12.56 0.60
C THR A 273 -7.40 -12.72 -0.46
N MET A 274 -7.32 -13.77 -1.30
CA MET A 274 -8.19 -13.98 -2.46
C MET A 274 -8.17 -12.83 -3.49
N SER A 275 -7.19 -11.93 -3.39
CA SER A 275 -6.97 -10.83 -4.34
C SER A 275 -6.24 -11.37 -5.57
N ARG A 276 -6.96 -11.52 -6.69
CA ARG A 276 -6.40 -12.01 -7.97
C ARG A 276 -5.19 -11.19 -8.41
N SER A 277 -5.33 -9.86 -8.38
CA SER A 277 -4.25 -8.93 -8.72
C SER A 277 -3.09 -8.99 -7.72
N GLY A 278 -3.38 -9.11 -6.42
CA GLY A 278 -2.38 -9.27 -5.38
C GLY A 278 -1.52 -10.52 -5.58
N ILE A 279 -2.17 -11.66 -5.87
CA ILE A 279 -1.50 -12.94 -6.16
C ILE A 279 -0.59 -12.80 -7.39
N LEU A 280 -1.10 -12.23 -8.48
CA LEU A 280 -0.34 -12.03 -9.72
C LEU A 280 0.93 -11.18 -9.48
N PHE A 281 0.78 -10.02 -8.83
CA PHE A 281 1.92 -9.14 -8.58
C PHE A 281 2.90 -9.73 -7.55
N SER A 282 2.42 -10.52 -6.59
CA SER A 282 3.28 -11.25 -5.66
C SER A 282 4.14 -12.32 -6.35
N MET A 283 3.61 -13.01 -7.36
CA MET A 283 4.40 -13.97 -8.15
C MET A 283 5.58 -13.27 -8.85
N MET A 284 5.35 -12.06 -9.36
CA MET A 284 6.40 -11.24 -9.96
C MET A 284 7.51 -10.89 -8.96
N PHE A 285 7.16 -10.55 -7.72
CA PHE A 285 8.15 -10.30 -6.65
C PHE A 285 8.95 -11.53 -6.25
N ILE A 286 8.34 -12.71 -6.24
CA ILE A 286 9.04 -13.97 -5.98
C ILE A 286 10.08 -14.22 -7.09
N ILE A 287 9.72 -14.01 -8.35
CA ILE A 287 10.65 -14.14 -9.48
C ILE A 287 11.82 -13.16 -9.35
N PHE A 288 11.54 -11.88 -9.07
CA PHE A 288 12.60 -10.88 -8.88
C PHE A 288 13.50 -11.21 -7.69
N TYR A 289 12.93 -11.71 -6.59
CA TYR A 289 13.70 -12.15 -5.43
C TYR A 289 14.58 -13.35 -5.77
N MET A 290 14.06 -14.36 -6.47
CA MET A 290 14.84 -15.51 -6.94
C MET A 290 16.00 -15.07 -7.82
N ILE A 291 15.75 -14.27 -8.86
CA ILE A 291 16.79 -13.74 -9.76
C ILE A 291 17.86 -12.96 -8.97
N TYR A 292 17.44 -12.13 -8.02
CA TYR A 292 18.35 -11.35 -7.18
C TYR A 292 19.23 -12.23 -6.27
N LEU A 293 18.67 -13.30 -5.71
CA LEU A 293 19.41 -14.26 -4.89
C LEU A 293 20.41 -15.09 -5.70
N PHE A 294 20.06 -15.48 -6.93
CA PHE A 294 20.94 -16.27 -7.81
C PHE A 294 22.21 -15.51 -8.25
N LYS A 295 22.22 -14.17 -8.11
CA LYS A 295 23.36 -13.30 -8.46
C LYS A 295 24.47 -13.25 -7.40
N ASP A 296 24.25 -13.77 -6.19
CA ASP A 296 25.21 -13.75 -5.09
C ASP A 296 25.71 -15.17 -4.74
N ASN A 297 26.94 -15.48 -5.14
CA ASN A 297 27.54 -16.82 -5.04
C ASN A 297 27.56 -17.37 -3.60
N LYS A 298 27.76 -16.52 -2.57
CA LYS A 298 27.75 -16.94 -1.16
C LYS A 298 26.34 -17.22 -0.62
N ILE A 299 25.35 -16.55 -1.17
CA ILE A 299 23.95 -16.74 -0.80
C ILE A 299 23.39 -17.96 -1.52
N ARG A 300 23.76 -18.21 -2.78
CA ARG A 300 23.34 -19.40 -3.55
C ARG A 300 23.60 -20.71 -2.81
N ASP A 301 24.75 -20.86 -2.16
CA ASP A 301 25.07 -22.08 -1.40
C ASP A 301 24.35 -22.16 -0.05
N LYS A 302 24.05 -21.03 0.60
CA LYS A 302 23.14 -20.99 1.77
C LYS A 302 21.67 -21.20 1.38
N PHE A 303 21.30 -20.81 0.16
CA PHE A 303 19.96 -20.87 -0.39
C PHE A 303 19.60 -22.27 -0.89
N LYS A 304 20.59 -23.09 -1.28
CA LYS A 304 20.38 -24.54 -1.50
C LYS A 304 19.74 -25.23 -0.29
N ASN A 305 20.08 -24.81 0.93
CA ASN A 305 19.49 -25.32 2.19
C ASN A 305 18.11 -24.72 2.52
N ILE A 306 17.80 -23.54 1.97
CA ILE A 306 16.49 -22.87 2.11
C ILE A 306 15.49 -23.44 1.11
N LEU A 307 15.95 -23.74 -0.11
CA LEU A 307 15.19 -24.48 -1.11
C LEU A 307 14.75 -25.83 -0.53
N THR A 308 15.56 -26.49 0.29
CA THR A 308 15.19 -27.73 1.00
C THR A 308 14.02 -27.57 1.98
N PHE A 309 13.66 -26.33 2.38
CA PHE A 309 12.54 -26.01 3.28
C PHE A 309 11.34 -25.36 2.57
N THR A 310 11.58 -24.53 1.55
CA THR A 310 10.51 -23.93 0.72
C THR A 310 9.99 -24.89 -0.34
N LEU A 311 10.81 -25.83 -0.81
CA LEU A 311 10.41 -26.84 -1.80
C LEU A 311 9.42 -27.85 -1.22
N PRO A 312 9.53 -28.35 0.04
CA PRO A 312 8.45 -29.07 0.70
C PRO A 312 7.17 -28.26 0.81
N LEU A 313 7.22 -26.94 1.05
CA LEU A 313 6.02 -26.10 1.10
C LEU A 313 5.38 -25.93 -0.28
N ILE A 314 6.19 -25.76 -1.32
CA ILE A 314 5.80 -25.74 -2.75
C ILE A 314 5.30 -27.13 -3.19
N ILE A 315 5.88 -28.23 -2.70
CA ILE A 315 5.49 -29.61 -2.97
C ILE A 315 4.22 -29.97 -2.18
N THR A 316 4.03 -29.49 -0.95
CA THR A 316 2.78 -29.60 -0.19
C THR A 316 1.70 -28.76 -0.87
N LEU A 317 2.02 -27.56 -1.38
CA LEU A 317 1.15 -26.79 -2.27
C LEU A 317 0.83 -27.61 -3.52
N ILE A 318 1.80 -28.22 -4.20
CA ILE A 318 1.59 -29.09 -5.37
C ILE A 318 0.78 -30.36 -5.03
N ILE A 319 0.96 -30.99 -3.87
CA ILE A 319 0.23 -32.19 -3.42
C ILE A 319 -1.21 -31.83 -3.03
N LEU A 320 -1.41 -30.69 -2.37
CA LEU A 320 -2.75 -30.09 -2.14
C LEU A 320 -3.41 -29.69 -3.47
N ILE A 321 -2.60 -29.27 -4.46
CA ILE A 321 -2.99 -29.02 -5.85
C ILE A 321 -3.22 -30.33 -6.65
N VAL A 322 -2.67 -31.48 -6.26
CA VAL A 322 -2.77 -32.72 -7.05
C VAL A 322 -3.91 -33.62 -6.58
N LYS A 323 -4.47 -33.42 -5.37
CA LYS A 323 -5.65 -34.17 -4.90
C LYS A 323 -6.93 -33.70 -5.62
N ARG A 324 -7.11 -34.27 -6.82
CA ARG A 324 -8.09 -34.03 -7.91
C ARG A 324 -9.55 -33.73 -7.55
N GLY A 325 -10.03 -34.04 -6.34
CA GLY A 325 -11.44 -33.82 -5.95
C GLY A 325 -11.79 -32.36 -5.70
N TYR A 326 -10.89 -31.61 -5.06
CA TYR A 326 -11.13 -30.20 -4.69
C TYR A 326 -10.98 -29.24 -5.87
N TRP A 327 -10.21 -29.62 -6.90
CA TRP A 327 -10.10 -28.84 -8.12
C TRP A 327 -11.36 -28.83 -8.96
N LYS A 328 -12.19 -29.88 -8.97
CA LYS A 328 -13.47 -29.80 -9.68
C LYS A 328 -14.41 -28.79 -9.05
N LEU A 329 -14.30 -28.57 -7.74
CA LEU A 329 -15.13 -27.61 -7.02
C LEU A 329 -14.54 -26.19 -7.13
N ILE A 330 -13.23 -26.02 -6.94
CA ILE A 330 -12.54 -24.74 -7.20
C ILE A 330 -12.62 -24.36 -8.68
N PHE A 331 -12.56 -25.28 -9.65
CA PHE A 331 -12.80 -24.96 -11.07
C PHE A 331 -14.27 -24.58 -11.30
N LYS A 332 -15.21 -25.32 -10.73
CA LYS A 332 -16.64 -25.02 -10.86
C LYS A 332 -17.10 -23.82 -10.03
N ILE A 333 -16.21 -23.18 -9.28
CA ILE A 333 -16.47 -21.96 -8.50
C ILE A 333 -15.64 -20.78 -9.02
N ALA A 334 -14.39 -21.01 -9.38
CA ALA A 334 -13.53 -20.02 -10.01
C ALA A 334 -13.88 -19.79 -11.48
N PHE A 335 -14.48 -20.78 -12.18
CA PHE A 335 -14.72 -20.73 -13.63
C PHE A 335 -16.17 -20.99 -14.07
N ASN A 336 -17.14 -21.05 -13.15
CA ASN A 336 -18.54 -21.29 -13.53
C ASN A 336 -19.41 -20.01 -13.58
N ASN A 337 -18.78 -18.85 -13.46
CA ASN A 337 -19.30 -17.64 -14.09
C ASN A 337 -18.50 -17.43 -15.37
N MET A 338 -19.22 -17.37 -16.48
CA MET A 338 -18.74 -17.13 -17.86
C MET A 338 -18.03 -15.78 -18.03
N SER A 339 -17.67 -15.11 -16.93
CA SER A 339 -17.04 -13.81 -16.82
C SER A 339 -15.52 -13.84 -16.60
N LEU A 340 -14.87 -15.02 -16.65
CA LEU A 340 -13.45 -15.14 -16.30
C LEU A 340 -12.48 -15.09 -17.50
N LEU A 341 -12.89 -15.50 -18.70
CA LEU A 341 -12.10 -15.33 -19.95
C LEU A 341 -11.89 -13.85 -20.35
N GLN A 342 -12.40 -12.96 -19.52
CA GLN A 342 -12.87 -11.64 -19.87
C GLN A 342 -12.06 -10.54 -19.16
N GLU A 343 -11.73 -10.76 -17.88
CA GLU A 343 -10.71 -10.00 -17.15
C GLU A 343 -9.28 -10.35 -17.61
N GLU A 344 -9.08 -11.53 -18.21
CA GLU A 344 -7.77 -12.07 -18.56
C GLU A 344 -7.02 -11.23 -19.61
N ALA A 345 -7.67 -10.70 -20.64
CA ALA A 345 -7.00 -9.90 -21.67
C ALA A 345 -6.49 -8.55 -21.12
N LEU A 346 -7.27 -7.89 -20.27
CA LEU A 346 -6.90 -6.61 -19.66
C LEU A 346 -5.81 -6.80 -18.59
N VAL A 347 -5.93 -7.85 -17.78
CA VAL A 347 -4.92 -8.23 -16.78
C VAL A 347 -3.62 -8.66 -17.46
N LEU A 348 -3.67 -9.40 -18.57
CA LEU A 348 -2.49 -9.79 -19.34
C LEU A 348 -1.86 -8.59 -20.04
N LEU A 349 -2.65 -7.66 -20.57
CA LEU A 349 -2.17 -6.40 -21.16
C LEU A 349 -1.48 -5.51 -20.12
N PHE A 350 -2.09 -5.33 -18.95
CA PHE A 350 -1.47 -4.59 -17.85
C PHE A 350 -0.26 -5.32 -17.26
N ALA A 351 -0.29 -6.66 -17.18
CA ALA A 351 0.85 -7.47 -16.76
C ALA A 351 2.02 -7.31 -17.75
N VAL A 352 1.80 -7.29 -19.06
CA VAL A 352 2.86 -7.04 -20.06
C VAL A 352 3.46 -5.65 -19.91
N VAL A 353 2.64 -4.61 -19.69
CA VAL A 353 3.11 -3.25 -19.44
C VAL A 353 3.92 -3.17 -18.14
N ILE A 354 3.46 -3.82 -17.08
CA ILE A 354 4.12 -3.83 -15.76
C ILE A 354 5.39 -4.70 -15.77
N ILE A 355 5.40 -5.81 -16.50
CA ILE A 355 6.59 -6.61 -16.79
C ILE A 355 7.59 -5.76 -17.58
N GLY A 356 7.12 -4.96 -18.54
CA GLY A 356 7.93 -3.96 -19.25
C GLY A 356 8.53 -2.91 -18.32
N ILE A 357 7.75 -2.32 -17.41
CA ILE A 357 8.19 -1.36 -16.39
C ILE A 357 9.14 -2.01 -15.36
N GLY A 358 8.92 -3.28 -15.03
CA GLY A 358 9.77 -4.08 -14.14
C GLY A 358 11.11 -4.46 -14.77
N LEU A 359 11.11 -4.90 -16.04
CA LEU A 359 12.31 -5.10 -16.86
C LEU A 359 13.08 -3.81 -17.06
N TYR A 360 12.37 -2.71 -17.27
CA TYR A 360 12.90 -1.37 -17.34
C TYR A 360 13.62 -0.96 -16.05
N ALA A 361 12.97 -1.08 -14.89
CA ALA A 361 13.56 -0.78 -13.58
C ALA A 361 14.76 -1.70 -13.28
N TYR A 362 14.72 -2.94 -13.75
CA TYR A 362 15.81 -3.90 -13.64
C TYR A 362 17.02 -3.55 -14.53
N ILE A 363 16.80 -3.15 -15.78
CA ILE A 363 17.86 -2.69 -16.70
C ILE A 363 18.51 -1.40 -16.18
N ASP A 364 17.71 -0.53 -15.58
CA ASP A 364 18.16 0.70 -14.94
C ASP A 364 18.97 0.45 -13.66
N LEU A 365 18.56 -0.52 -12.83
CA LEU A 365 19.32 -1.00 -11.67
C LEU A 365 20.70 -1.59 -12.05
N ILE A 366 20.91 -1.98 -13.30
CA ILE A 366 22.16 -2.59 -13.79
C ILE A 366 23.08 -1.57 -14.47
N HIS A 367 22.54 -0.51 -15.09
CA HIS A 367 23.33 0.45 -15.84
C HIS A 367 23.82 1.63 -14.97
N LYS A 368 25.15 1.75 -14.83
CA LYS A 368 25.78 2.81 -14.02
C LYS A 368 25.79 4.21 -14.66
N ASN A 369 25.43 4.36 -15.94
CA ASN A 369 25.56 5.64 -16.65
C ASN A 369 24.27 6.50 -16.53
N PRO A 370 24.31 7.64 -15.83
CA PRO A 370 23.14 8.47 -15.56
C PRO A 370 22.50 9.10 -16.81
N LYS A 371 23.26 9.39 -17.88
CA LYS A 371 22.72 9.92 -19.14
C LYS A 371 21.92 8.85 -19.90
N LYS A 372 22.44 7.62 -19.98
CA LYS A 372 21.73 6.50 -20.64
C LYS A 372 20.44 6.15 -19.89
N ARG A 373 20.50 6.15 -18.57
CA ARG A 373 19.35 5.99 -17.67
C ARG A 373 18.26 7.05 -17.90
N SER A 374 18.62 8.32 -18.01
CA SER A 374 17.67 9.40 -18.32
C SER A 374 17.00 9.24 -19.69
N ASN A 375 17.73 8.78 -20.70
CA ASN A 375 17.17 8.53 -22.04
C ASN A 375 16.22 7.34 -22.03
N ILE A 376 16.57 6.28 -21.29
CA ILE A 376 15.72 5.10 -21.10
C ILE A 376 14.41 5.55 -20.42
N LEU A 377 14.47 6.39 -19.36
CA LEU A 377 13.27 6.98 -18.70
C LEU A 377 12.36 7.70 -19.68
N MET A 378 12.92 8.62 -20.46
CA MET A 378 12.16 9.39 -21.43
C MET A 378 11.51 8.49 -22.48
N ILE A 379 12.20 7.46 -22.98
CA ILE A 379 11.64 6.51 -23.96
C ILE A 379 10.48 5.72 -23.35
N THR A 380 10.61 5.25 -22.11
CA THR A 380 9.55 4.50 -21.45
C THR A 380 8.35 5.37 -21.09
N GLU A 381 8.57 6.63 -20.72
CA GLU A 381 7.50 7.61 -20.56
C GLU A 381 6.78 7.85 -21.89
N ILE A 382 7.51 8.03 -23.00
CA ILE A 382 6.92 8.17 -24.33
C ILE A 382 6.13 6.92 -24.71
N VAL A 383 6.63 5.71 -24.42
CA VAL A 383 5.91 4.46 -24.69
C VAL A 383 4.64 4.36 -23.85
N ILE A 384 4.69 4.69 -22.55
CA ILE A 384 3.52 4.68 -21.65
C ILE A 384 2.49 5.73 -22.09
N ILE A 385 2.94 6.96 -22.41
CA ILE A 385 2.07 8.05 -22.88
C ILE A 385 1.45 7.69 -24.23
N SER A 386 2.25 7.17 -25.17
CA SER A 386 1.76 6.73 -26.48
C SER A 386 0.80 5.56 -26.33
N PHE A 387 1.06 4.63 -25.42
CA PHE A 387 0.17 3.52 -25.11
C PHE A 387 -1.15 3.99 -24.47
N ILE A 388 -1.10 4.94 -23.53
CA ILE A 388 -2.31 5.57 -22.96
C ILE A 388 -3.07 6.33 -24.06
N ALA A 389 -2.38 7.06 -24.92
CA ALA A 389 -3.00 7.75 -26.05
C ALA A 389 -3.64 6.77 -27.04
N ILE A 390 -2.96 5.66 -27.37
CA ILE A 390 -3.52 4.58 -28.21
C ILE A 390 -4.73 3.94 -27.51
N LEU A 391 -4.67 3.65 -26.22
CA LEU A 391 -5.81 3.13 -25.46
C LEU A 391 -6.99 4.10 -25.49
N VAL A 392 -6.76 5.41 -25.39
CA VAL A 392 -7.79 6.45 -25.44
C VAL A 392 -8.36 6.60 -26.86
N LEU A 393 -7.51 6.60 -27.89
CA LEU A 393 -7.91 6.78 -29.30
C LEU A 393 -8.63 5.55 -29.87
N PHE A 394 -8.22 4.35 -29.48
CA PHE A 394 -8.82 3.08 -29.90
C PHE A 394 -9.82 2.53 -28.87
N TRP A 395 -10.16 3.32 -27.83
CA TRP A 395 -11.06 2.92 -26.75
C TRP A 395 -12.40 2.41 -27.28
N LYS A 396 -12.94 3.01 -28.35
CA LYS A 396 -14.21 2.61 -28.97
C LYS A 396 -14.18 1.19 -29.56
N TYR A 397 -13.04 0.77 -30.11
CA TYR A 397 -12.86 -0.57 -30.69
C TYR A 397 -12.53 -1.61 -29.62
N LEU A 398 -11.71 -1.21 -28.63
CA LEU A 398 -11.43 -2.01 -27.44
C LEU A 398 -12.71 -2.24 -26.63
N PHE A 399 -13.58 -1.23 -26.53
CA PHE A 399 -14.89 -1.28 -25.88
C PHE A 399 -15.82 -2.30 -26.52
N GLY A 400 -15.89 -2.40 -27.86
CA GLY A 400 -16.70 -3.42 -28.52
C GLY A 400 -16.23 -4.86 -28.24
N ALA A 401 -14.94 -5.05 -27.97
CA ALA A 401 -14.37 -6.33 -27.55
C ALA A 401 -14.53 -6.58 -26.03
N LEU A 402 -14.46 -5.53 -25.20
CA LEU A 402 -14.56 -5.58 -23.74
C LEU A 402 -16.01 -5.56 -23.22
N SER A 403 -16.99 -5.05 -23.97
CA SER A 403 -18.41 -4.99 -23.55
C SER A 403 -19.04 -6.38 -23.43
N GLN A 404 -18.43 -7.41 -24.04
CA GLN A 404 -18.81 -8.79 -23.83
C GLN A 404 -18.24 -9.38 -22.53
N LEU A 405 -17.38 -8.62 -21.82
CA LEU A 405 -16.38 -9.12 -20.87
C LEU A 405 -16.60 -8.74 -19.37
N GLY A 406 -17.80 -8.26 -19.00
CA GLY A 406 -18.17 -7.88 -17.63
C GLY A 406 -18.58 -6.42 -17.55
N GLU A 407 -19.89 -6.19 -17.43
CA GLU A 407 -20.53 -4.90 -17.70
C GLU A 407 -19.99 -3.76 -16.82
N ALA A 408 -19.86 -3.97 -15.50
CA ALA A 408 -19.63 -2.89 -14.55
C ALA A 408 -18.27 -2.18 -14.69
N ARG A 409 -17.13 -2.90 -14.77
CA ARG A 409 -15.79 -2.25 -14.86
C ARG A 409 -15.60 -1.54 -16.19
N VAL A 410 -16.12 -2.12 -17.26
CA VAL A 410 -16.04 -1.55 -18.60
C VAL A 410 -16.92 -0.31 -18.68
N GLU A 411 -18.10 -0.36 -18.08
CA GLU A 411 -19.00 0.78 -17.97
C GLU A 411 -18.39 1.94 -17.16
N MET A 412 -17.77 1.65 -16.00
CA MET A 412 -17.01 2.66 -15.24
C MET A 412 -15.92 3.31 -16.11
N ALA A 413 -15.16 2.51 -16.85
CA ALA A 413 -14.11 3.03 -17.72
C ALA A 413 -14.66 3.91 -18.85
N ASN A 414 -15.80 3.54 -19.43
CA ASN A 414 -16.49 4.40 -20.39
C ASN A 414 -16.94 5.71 -19.77
N ILE A 415 -17.51 5.67 -18.57
CA ILE A 415 -17.95 6.87 -17.87
C ILE A 415 -16.76 7.78 -17.60
N ALA A 416 -15.61 7.24 -17.20
CA ALA A 416 -14.38 8.02 -17.01
C ALA A 416 -13.97 8.78 -18.28
N VAL A 417 -13.98 8.07 -19.43
CA VAL A 417 -13.61 8.64 -20.73
C VAL A 417 -14.66 9.65 -21.21
N GLN A 418 -15.95 9.35 -21.07
CA GLN A 418 -17.02 10.28 -21.40
C GLN A 418 -16.96 11.54 -20.53
N ASN A 419 -16.65 11.40 -19.25
CA ASN A 419 -16.47 12.50 -18.32
C ASN A 419 -15.28 13.38 -18.72
N LEU A 420 -14.19 12.78 -19.20
CA LEU A 420 -13.08 13.54 -19.77
C LEU A 420 -13.53 14.34 -21.00
N PHE A 421 -14.30 13.76 -21.92
CA PHE A 421 -14.73 14.50 -23.11
C PHE A 421 -15.79 15.58 -22.81
N LYS A 422 -16.69 15.33 -21.87
CA LYS A 422 -17.72 16.31 -21.45
C LYS A 422 -17.15 17.43 -20.59
N HIS A 423 -16.18 17.11 -19.74
CA HIS A 423 -15.57 18.04 -18.77
C HIS A 423 -14.04 18.00 -18.87
N PRO A 424 -13.45 18.45 -20.00
CA PRO A 424 -12.05 18.19 -20.34
C PRO A 424 -11.04 18.83 -19.41
N LEU A 425 -11.32 20.00 -18.85
CA LEU A 425 -10.34 20.70 -18.01
C LEU A 425 -10.29 20.13 -16.59
N PHE A 426 -11.45 20.04 -15.93
CA PHE A 426 -11.55 19.78 -14.50
C PHE A 426 -12.19 18.42 -14.15
N GLY A 427 -12.69 17.66 -15.12
CA GLY A 427 -13.38 16.40 -14.88
C GLY A 427 -14.64 16.57 -14.02
N THR A 428 -15.02 15.51 -13.32
CA THR A 428 -16.28 15.43 -12.54
C THR A 428 -16.11 15.59 -11.03
N GLY A 429 -14.88 15.63 -10.52
CA GLY A 429 -14.55 15.74 -9.11
C GLY A 429 -14.58 14.41 -8.36
N MET A 430 -13.92 14.38 -7.19
CA MET A 430 -13.84 13.18 -6.34
C MET A 430 -15.20 12.81 -5.72
N GLY A 431 -16.09 13.78 -5.51
CA GLY A 431 -17.44 13.54 -5.01
C GLY A 431 -18.44 13.03 -6.05
N TYR A 432 -18.03 12.79 -7.30
CA TYR A 432 -18.97 12.42 -8.37
C TYR A 432 -19.76 11.15 -8.06
N THR A 433 -21.10 11.27 -8.04
CA THR A 433 -22.01 10.17 -7.70
C THR A 433 -22.64 9.49 -8.91
N GLY A 434 -22.40 9.97 -10.14
CA GLY A 434 -23.07 9.45 -11.35
C GLY A 434 -22.68 8.04 -11.80
N MET A 435 -21.94 7.28 -10.99
CA MET A 435 -21.69 5.84 -11.18
C MET A 435 -22.40 4.97 -10.13
N HIS A 436 -23.24 5.55 -9.27
CA HIS A 436 -23.81 4.85 -8.11
C HIS A 436 -24.66 3.63 -8.46
N ASP A 437 -25.26 3.62 -9.66
CA ASP A 437 -26.05 2.49 -10.15
C ASP A 437 -25.19 1.28 -10.54
N ILE A 438 -23.91 1.52 -10.84
CA ILE A 438 -22.93 0.51 -11.30
C ILE A 438 -22.07 0.06 -10.12
N TYR A 439 -21.68 1.00 -9.26
CA TYR A 439 -20.89 0.74 -8.06
C TYR A 439 -21.43 1.51 -6.87
N LYS A 440 -21.79 0.76 -5.82
CA LYS A 440 -22.21 1.32 -4.55
C LYS A 440 -21.02 1.33 -3.59
N PRO A 441 -20.38 2.48 -3.35
CA PRO A 441 -19.31 2.57 -2.38
C PRO A 441 -19.82 2.25 -0.98
N HIS A 442 -18.98 1.62 -0.16
CA HIS A 442 -19.27 1.34 1.24
C HIS A 442 -18.48 2.27 2.16
N GLY A 443 -19.14 2.81 3.18
CA GLY A 443 -18.50 3.67 4.18
C GLY A 443 -17.77 4.87 3.57
N LEU A 444 -16.50 5.03 3.91
CA LEU A 444 -15.64 6.14 3.45
C LEU A 444 -15.05 5.94 2.05
N MET A 445 -15.52 4.95 1.29
CA MET A 445 -15.00 4.69 -0.04
C MET A 445 -15.49 5.72 -1.06
N LEU A 446 -14.59 6.03 -1.98
CA LEU A 446 -14.88 6.81 -3.16
C LEU A 446 -15.83 6.03 -4.08
N ASN A 447 -16.72 6.74 -4.78
CA ASN A 447 -17.36 6.16 -5.96
C ASN A 447 -16.30 6.03 -7.06
N SER A 448 -15.59 4.91 -7.04
CA SER A 448 -14.31 4.74 -7.69
C SER A 448 -14.45 4.15 -9.09
N TYR A 449 -13.62 4.62 -10.01
CA TYR A 449 -13.47 4.00 -11.34
C TYR A 449 -12.66 2.69 -11.28
N HIS A 450 -12.26 2.23 -10.10
CA HIS A 450 -11.49 1.02 -9.86
C HIS A 450 -10.12 0.96 -10.58
N CYS A 451 -9.60 2.10 -11.02
CA CYS A 451 -8.30 2.25 -11.67
C CYS A 451 -7.79 3.67 -11.43
N VAL A 452 -6.55 3.85 -10.99
CA VAL A 452 -5.96 5.17 -10.74
C VAL A 452 -5.96 6.07 -11.98
N VAL A 453 -5.68 5.51 -13.16
CA VAL A 453 -5.62 6.28 -14.40
C VAL A 453 -7.02 6.80 -14.74
N LEU A 454 -8.02 5.92 -14.71
CA LEU A 454 -9.41 6.29 -14.96
C LEU A 454 -9.93 7.28 -13.91
N GLN A 455 -9.51 7.11 -12.64
CA GLN A 455 -9.84 8.04 -11.56
C GLN A 455 -9.29 9.44 -11.86
N ILE A 456 -8.04 9.55 -12.30
CA ILE A 456 -7.42 10.84 -12.63
C ILE A 456 -8.17 11.51 -13.79
N ILE A 457 -8.35 10.80 -14.91
CA ILE A 457 -8.93 11.42 -16.11
C ILE A 457 -10.40 11.77 -15.89
N GLY A 458 -11.18 10.90 -15.26
CA GLY A 458 -12.62 11.10 -15.07
C GLY A 458 -12.93 12.15 -14.00
N SER A 459 -12.12 12.21 -12.94
CA SER A 459 -12.39 13.10 -11.79
C SER A 459 -11.72 14.46 -11.91
N MET A 460 -10.59 14.56 -12.60
CA MET A 460 -9.77 15.78 -12.62
C MET A 460 -9.41 16.28 -14.03
N GLY A 461 -9.81 15.56 -15.09
CA GLY A 461 -9.58 15.99 -16.47
C GLY A 461 -8.10 16.21 -16.81
N MET A 462 -7.84 17.13 -17.74
CA MET A 462 -6.50 17.50 -18.20
C MET A 462 -5.63 18.10 -17.09
N VAL A 463 -6.22 18.86 -16.16
CA VAL A 463 -5.47 19.40 -15.01
C VAL A 463 -4.94 18.25 -14.14
N GLY A 464 -5.77 17.24 -13.90
CA GLY A 464 -5.37 16.01 -13.22
C GLY A 464 -4.26 15.27 -13.95
N ILE A 465 -4.42 15.06 -15.27
CA ILE A 465 -3.43 14.35 -16.10
C ILE A 465 -2.06 15.04 -16.01
N LEU A 466 -2.01 16.35 -16.18
CA LEU A 466 -0.76 17.12 -16.15
C LEU A 466 -0.13 17.11 -14.75
N ALA A 467 -0.94 17.33 -13.70
CA ALA A 467 -0.46 17.37 -12.33
C ALA A 467 0.07 16.00 -11.85
N TYR A 468 -0.71 14.94 -12.04
CA TYR A 468 -0.28 13.59 -11.66
C TYR A 468 0.82 13.07 -12.58
N GLY A 469 0.81 13.39 -13.87
CA GLY A 469 1.92 13.08 -14.79
C GLY A 469 3.24 13.70 -14.33
N TYR A 470 3.22 14.99 -13.98
CA TYR A 470 4.37 15.68 -13.39
C TYR A 470 4.82 15.04 -12.07
N ALA A 471 3.87 14.70 -11.19
CA ALA A 471 4.17 14.02 -9.93
C ALA A 471 4.81 12.64 -10.12
N PHE A 472 4.23 11.78 -10.97
CA PHE A 472 4.81 10.47 -11.27
C PHE A 472 6.20 10.60 -11.86
N HIS A 473 6.41 11.49 -12.83
CA HIS A 473 7.73 11.74 -13.41
C HIS A 473 8.76 12.12 -12.33
N LYS A 474 8.45 13.09 -11.46
CA LYS A 474 9.39 13.52 -10.40
C LYS A 474 9.63 12.47 -9.33
N LYS A 475 8.63 11.66 -8.98
CA LYS A 475 8.77 10.53 -8.05
C LYS A 475 9.76 9.50 -8.59
N TYR A 476 9.57 9.07 -9.84
CA TYR A 476 10.46 8.09 -10.46
C TYR A 476 11.85 8.66 -10.73
N GLU A 477 11.96 9.91 -11.21
CA GLU A 477 13.26 10.60 -11.35
C GLU A 477 14.05 10.57 -10.03
N LEU A 478 13.38 10.84 -8.90
CA LEU A 478 13.99 10.79 -7.58
C LEU A 478 14.43 9.38 -7.18
N LEU A 479 13.52 8.41 -7.26
CA LEU A 479 13.79 7.01 -6.88
C LEU A 479 14.95 6.44 -7.68
N PHE A 480 14.99 6.76 -8.98
CA PHE A 480 16.06 6.31 -9.83
C PHE A 480 17.38 6.98 -9.44
N LYS A 481 17.46 8.28 -9.15
CA LYS A 481 18.75 8.90 -8.73
C LYS A 481 19.44 8.22 -7.54
N VAL A 482 18.74 7.43 -6.72
CA VAL A 482 19.36 6.63 -5.66
C VAL A 482 20.19 5.47 -6.24
N ASP A 483 21.51 5.54 -6.05
CA ASP A 483 22.49 4.56 -6.51
C ASP A 483 23.00 3.66 -5.36
N ASP A 484 22.06 3.18 -4.54
CA ASP A 484 22.33 2.19 -3.49
C ASP A 484 21.59 0.88 -3.82
N LYS A 485 22.34 -0.23 -3.90
CA LYS A 485 21.77 -1.57 -4.11
C LYS A 485 20.78 -1.97 -3.01
N LYS A 486 20.83 -1.37 -1.83
CA LYS A 486 19.82 -1.60 -0.77
C LYS A 486 18.50 -0.92 -1.12
N PHE A 487 18.54 0.19 -1.84
CA PHE A 487 17.35 0.97 -2.18
C PHE A 487 16.45 0.29 -3.23
N SER A 488 16.95 -0.71 -3.95
CA SER A 488 16.11 -1.53 -4.82
C SER A 488 14.93 -2.18 -4.07
N TYR A 489 15.11 -2.49 -2.78
CA TYR A 489 14.05 -3.03 -1.92
C TYR A 489 13.00 -2.01 -1.49
N PHE A 490 13.29 -0.71 -1.62
CA PHE A 490 12.29 0.36 -1.47
C PHE A 490 11.52 0.62 -2.76
N ILE A 491 12.13 0.40 -3.92
CA ILE A 491 11.49 0.59 -5.22
C ILE A 491 10.44 -0.49 -5.49
N LEU A 492 10.72 -1.76 -5.14
CA LEU A 492 9.80 -2.87 -5.37
C LEU A 492 8.41 -2.66 -4.73
N PRO A 493 8.29 -2.28 -3.44
CA PRO A 493 7.01 -1.88 -2.84
C PRO A 493 6.21 -0.82 -3.60
N ILE A 494 6.89 0.20 -4.12
CA ILE A 494 6.27 1.29 -4.88
C ILE A 494 5.74 0.78 -6.22
N ILE A 495 6.53 -0.06 -6.90
CA ILE A 495 6.08 -0.74 -8.13
C ILE A 495 4.86 -1.61 -7.83
N GLY A 496 4.87 -2.40 -6.75
CA GLY A 496 3.73 -3.23 -6.35
C GLY A 496 2.48 -2.41 -6.05
N LEU A 497 2.64 -1.31 -5.32
CA LEU A 497 1.55 -0.39 -5.03
C LEU A 497 0.96 0.22 -6.31
N HIS A 498 1.79 0.69 -7.23
CA HIS A 498 1.33 1.29 -8.49
C HIS A 498 0.71 0.25 -9.43
N ALA A 499 1.28 -0.97 -9.46
CA ALA A 499 0.73 -2.09 -10.20
C ALA A 499 -0.68 -2.45 -9.70
N MET A 500 -0.87 -2.55 -8.38
CA MET A 500 -2.19 -2.71 -7.78
C MET A 500 -3.12 -1.53 -8.09
N SER A 501 -2.55 -0.31 -8.16
CA SER A 501 -3.29 0.93 -8.42
C SER A 501 -3.95 0.98 -9.81
N ILE A 502 -3.52 0.15 -10.74
CA ILE A 502 -4.08 0.05 -12.10
C ILE A 502 -5.39 -0.74 -12.11
N ILE A 503 -5.54 -1.70 -11.19
CA ILE A 503 -6.70 -2.63 -11.14
C ILE A 503 -7.64 -2.31 -9.95
N ASN A 504 -7.18 -1.45 -9.05
CA ASN A 504 -7.90 -0.89 -7.92
C ASN A 504 -7.34 0.53 -7.68
N PRO A 505 -8.09 1.58 -7.31
CA PRO A 505 -7.55 2.92 -7.05
C PRO A 505 -6.30 2.98 -6.16
N GLY A 506 -6.09 2.01 -5.26
CA GLY A 506 -4.81 1.79 -4.56
C GLY A 506 -4.21 3.07 -3.98
N ILE A 507 -3.24 3.67 -4.67
CA ILE A 507 -2.60 4.95 -4.32
C ILE A 507 -3.56 6.13 -4.12
N MET A 508 -4.79 6.06 -4.64
CA MET A 508 -5.86 7.03 -4.37
C MET A 508 -6.53 6.82 -3.00
N MET A 509 -6.08 5.85 -2.21
CA MET A 509 -6.40 5.78 -0.79
C MET A 509 -5.36 6.60 0.00
N PRO A 510 -5.77 7.69 0.70
CA PRO A 510 -4.85 8.53 1.47
C PRO A 510 -4.00 7.72 2.45
N LEU A 511 -4.68 6.84 3.20
CA LEU A 511 -4.10 6.08 4.28
C LEU A 511 -4.51 4.60 4.17
N PRO A 512 -3.55 3.66 4.28
CA PRO A 512 -2.13 3.85 4.53
C PRO A 512 -1.28 4.00 3.24
N TYR A 513 -1.89 3.89 2.05
CA TYR A 513 -1.16 3.64 0.80
C TYR A 513 -0.38 4.84 0.28
N ALA A 514 -1.03 6.00 0.09
CA ALA A 514 -0.31 7.20 -0.36
C ALA A 514 0.74 7.64 0.67
N MET A 515 0.43 7.58 1.97
CA MET A 515 1.39 7.88 3.04
C MET A 515 2.63 6.98 2.99
N PHE A 516 2.47 5.68 2.71
CA PHE A 516 3.61 4.76 2.55
C PHE A 516 4.54 5.23 1.42
N GLU A 517 3.96 5.56 0.27
CA GLU A 517 4.71 6.04 -0.88
C GLU A 517 5.50 7.31 -0.53
N ILE A 518 4.84 8.28 0.12
CA ILE A 518 5.45 9.54 0.56
C ILE A 518 6.58 9.30 1.56
N LEU A 519 6.44 8.34 2.49
CA LEU A 519 7.52 7.94 3.40
C LEU A 519 8.75 7.45 2.61
N ILE A 520 8.57 6.54 1.67
CA ILE A 520 9.68 5.97 0.89
C ILE A 520 10.38 7.06 0.06
N LEU A 521 9.60 7.94 -0.56
CA LEU A 521 10.11 9.06 -1.35
C LEU A 521 10.91 10.05 -0.49
N ALA A 522 10.41 10.42 0.69
CA ALA A 522 11.13 11.30 1.62
C ALA A 522 12.44 10.67 2.10
N VAL A 523 12.46 9.36 2.32
CA VAL A 523 13.67 8.60 2.67
C VAL A 523 14.68 8.59 1.51
N ALA A 524 14.20 8.40 0.28
CA ALA A 524 15.02 8.47 -0.94
C ALA A 524 15.72 9.82 -1.05
N GLU A 525 14.96 10.90 -0.87
CA GLU A 525 15.48 12.26 -0.99
C GLU A 525 16.48 12.59 0.12
N ASN A 526 16.15 12.25 1.36
CA ASN A 526 17.06 12.39 2.49
C ASN A 526 18.37 11.61 2.29
N TYR A 527 18.33 10.44 1.64
CA TYR A 527 19.53 9.68 1.29
C TYR A 527 20.42 10.45 0.30
N LEU A 528 19.82 10.98 -0.78
CA LEU A 528 20.57 11.69 -1.81
C LEU A 528 21.26 12.95 -1.29
N ASP A 529 20.59 13.72 -0.44
CA ASP A 529 21.18 14.91 0.16
C ASP A 529 22.36 14.56 1.07
N ARG A 530 22.21 13.52 1.89
CA ARG A 530 23.29 13.03 2.76
C ARG A 530 24.48 12.55 1.95
N LYS A 531 24.23 11.95 0.79
CA LYS A 531 25.28 11.54 -0.13
C LYS A 531 25.99 12.77 -0.72
N ALA A 532 25.24 13.75 -1.23
CA ALA A 532 25.80 14.98 -1.79
C ALA A 532 26.65 15.75 -0.77
N ALA A 533 26.20 15.85 0.47
CA ALA A 533 26.93 16.52 1.56
C ALA A 533 28.22 15.80 2.01
N LYS A 534 28.49 14.58 1.54
CA LYS A 534 29.78 13.89 1.78
C LYS A 534 30.84 14.21 0.70
N PHE A 535 30.43 14.81 -0.42
CA PHE A 535 31.32 15.16 -1.53
C PHE A 535 31.66 16.66 -1.57
N ILE A 536 31.06 17.44 -0.68
CA ILE A 536 31.41 18.83 -0.35
C ILE A 536 32.21 18.75 0.95
#